data_AF-A0A7S1RG71-F1
#
_entry.id   AF-A0A7S1RG71-F1
#
_cell.length_a   1.000
_cell.length_b   1.000
_cell.length_c   1.000
_cell.angle_alpha   90.00
_cell.angle_beta   90.00
_cell.angle_gamma   90.00
#
_symmetry.space_group_name_H-M   'P 1'
#
loop_
_entity.id
_entity.type
_entity.pdbx_description
1 polymer ?
#
loop_
_entity_poly.entity_id
_entity_poly.type
_entity_poly.pdbx_seq_one_letter_code
_entity_poly.pdbx_strand_id
1 'polypeptide(L)'
;MDAKRAADVVGATPSPRAKRSRATPVKMPPMTALSCATKEDLLGLIKRLCLAHPEVRDDVKNFVPDLNVNQMVREIVAAARKIETKLPYDRYGRGNHDTYAYNRVKSFISAFAKVAVEHLKTVEKSGQSVKAVELMERIKGTLDEVPEFHDPCHNAGKKRVQAALEKVANKFDLIFADSACEDE
;
A
#
# COMPACT_ATOMS: atom_id res chain seq x y z
N MET A 1 81.11 -42.97 -33.22
CA MET A 1 80.54 -44.18 -32.58
C MET A 1 80.01 -43.74 -31.23
N ASP A 2 78.76 -43.27 -31.16
CA ASP A 2 77.55 -44.07 -30.80
C ASP A 2 77.56 -44.44 -29.30
N ALA A 3 76.50 -44.32 -28.48
CA ALA A 3 75.14 -43.83 -28.61
C ALA A 3 74.41 -43.87 -27.23
N LYS A 4 73.33 -43.06 -27.08
CA LYS A 4 72.03 -43.32 -26.38
C LYS A 4 71.93 -43.44 -24.83
N ARG A 5 71.13 -42.56 -24.18
CA ARG A 5 69.73 -42.70 -23.62
C ARG A 5 69.72 -43.08 -22.12
N ALA A 6 68.77 -42.75 -21.23
CA ALA A 6 67.63 -41.81 -21.09
C ALA A 6 67.01 -42.04 -19.66
N ALA A 7 66.15 -41.10 -19.21
CA ALA A 7 65.09 -41.20 -18.16
C ALA A 7 65.49 -41.14 -16.66
N ASP A 8 64.67 -40.69 -15.70
CA ASP A 8 63.64 -39.63 -15.58
C ASP A 8 63.17 -39.57 -14.10
N VAL A 9 62.93 -38.35 -13.60
CA VAL A 9 62.01 -37.80 -12.56
C VAL A 9 61.72 -38.47 -11.16
N VAL A 10 61.59 -37.55 -10.18
CA VAL A 10 60.52 -37.35 -9.16
C VAL A 10 60.95 -37.49 -7.69
N GLY A 11 60.95 -36.38 -6.95
CA GLY A 11 61.05 -36.39 -5.49
C GLY A 11 61.15 -35.02 -4.82
N ALA A 12 60.26 -34.07 -5.12
CA ALA A 12 60.14 -32.84 -4.32
C ALA A 12 58.69 -32.35 -4.31
N THR A 13 58.03 -32.46 -3.17
CA THR A 13 56.69 -31.92 -2.89
C THR A 13 56.73 -30.40 -2.69
N PRO A 14 55.84 -29.61 -3.32
CA PRO A 14 55.50 -28.28 -2.81
C PRO A 14 54.17 -28.33 -2.01
N SER A 15 54.25 -27.81 -0.80
CA SER A 15 53.13 -27.60 0.15
C SER A 15 52.01 -26.71 -0.46
N PRO A 16 50.72 -27.07 -0.32
CA PRO A 16 49.62 -26.25 -0.79
C PRO A 16 49.36 -25.15 0.23
N ARG A 17 50.12 -24.06 0.17
CA ARG A 17 49.78 -22.80 0.84
C ARG A 17 48.57 -22.21 0.12
N ALA A 18 47.39 -22.67 0.51
CA ALA A 18 46.10 -22.14 0.09
C ALA A 18 46.15 -20.62 0.26
N LYS A 19 46.18 -19.91 -0.87
CA LYS A 19 45.91 -18.47 -0.94
C LYS A 19 44.47 -18.29 -0.45
N ARG A 20 44.28 -18.13 0.86
CA ARG A 20 43.08 -17.50 1.42
C ARG A 20 43.05 -16.09 0.84
N SER A 21 42.33 -15.92 -0.25
CA SER A 21 41.93 -14.60 -0.75
C SER A 21 41.16 -13.93 0.38
N ARG A 22 41.83 -13.06 1.12
CA ARG A 22 41.21 -12.18 2.11
C ARG A 22 40.16 -11.39 1.34
N ALA A 23 38.88 -11.66 1.59
CA ALA A 23 37.78 -10.88 1.03
C ALA A 23 38.08 -9.41 1.35
N THR A 24 38.38 -8.63 0.32
CA THR A 24 38.61 -7.20 0.48
C THR A 24 37.29 -6.58 0.88
N PRO A 25 37.24 -5.76 1.95
CA PRO A 25 36.01 -5.08 2.33
C PRO A 25 35.54 -4.24 1.15
N VAL A 26 34.28 -4.41 0.77
CA VAL A 26 33.62 -3.64 -0.29
C VAL A 26 33.78 -2.16 0.08
N LYS A 27 34.58 -1.42 -0.71
CA LYS A 27 34.69 0.04 -0.54
C LYS A 27 33.36 0.64 -0.94
N MET A 28 32.55 0.98 0.06
CA MET A 28 31.31 1.70 -0.17
C MET A 28 31.62 3.04 -0.84
N PRO A 29 30.82 3.47 -1.83
CA PRO A 29 30.89 4.82 -2.38
C PRO A 29 30.78 5.86 -1.26
N PRO A 30 31.25 7.10 -1.46
CA PRO A 30 31.14 8.15 -0.45
C PRO A 30 29.67 8.46 -0.15
N MET A 31 29.13 7.81 0.88
CA MET A 31 27.75 7.95 1.34
C MET A 31 27.44 9.38 1.79
N THR A 32 28.47 10.17 2.10
CA THR A 32 28.40 11.60 2.41
C THR A 32 27.91 12.45 1.23
N ALA A 33 28.07 11.99 -0.01
CA ALA A 33 27.48 12.68 -1.16
C ALA A 33 25.95 12.48 -1.22
N LEU A 34 25.45 11.36 -0.70
CA LEU A 34 24.02 11.05 -0.66
C LEU A 34 23.28 11.79 0.47
N SER A 35 23.97 12.32 1.48
CA SER A 35 23.31 13.05 2.57
C SER A 35 22.73 14.40 2.14
N CYS A 36 23.19 14.97 1.02
CA CYS A 36 22.65 16.20 0.45
C CYS A 36 21.55 15.95 -0.60
N ALA A 37 21.27 14.69 -0.93
CA ALA A 37 20.32 14.35 -1.98
C ALA A 37 18.88 14.60 -1.51
N THR A 38 18.04 15.14 -2.41
CA THR A 38 16.61 15.27 -2.13
C THR A 38 15.91 13.91 -2.22
N LYS A 39 14.68 13.82 -1.70
CA LYS A 39 13.86 12.61 -1.81
C LYS A 39 13.68 12.17 -3.28
N GLU A 40 13.53 13.14 -4.19
CA GLU A 40 13.33 12.86 -5.62
C GLU A 40 14.60 12.30 -6.26
N ASP A 41 15.77 12.85 -5.89
CA ASP A 41 17.07 12.36 -6.36
C ASP A 41 17.33 10.92 -5.89
N LEU A 42 17.01 10.62 -4.63
CA LEU A 42 17.14 9.28 -4.08
C LEU A 42 16.20 8.28 -4.76
N LEU A 43 14.93 8.66 -4.99
CA LEU A 43 13.99 7.83 -5.76
C LEU A 43 14.47 7.63 -7.20
N GLY A 44 15.03 8.67 -7.84
CA GLY A 44 15.60 8.61 -9.17
C GLY A 44 16.85 7.71 -9.25
N LEU A 45 17.68 7.70 -8.20
CA LEU A 45 18.83 6.81 -8.08
C LEU A 45 18.38 5.35 -7.92
N ILE A 46 17.43 5.09 -7.01
CA ILE A 46 16.88 3.75 -6.77
C ILE A 46 16.25 3.20 -8.06
N LYS A 47 15.46 4.01 -8.79
CA LYS A 47 14.90 3.63 -10.09
C LYS A 47 15.97 3.20 -11.08
N ARG A 48 17.06 3.97 -11.20
CA ARG A 48 18.19 3.64 -12.10
C ARG A 48 18.91 2.35 -11.67
N LEU A 49 19.10 2.15 -10.36
CA LEU A 49 19.70 0.93 -9.83
C LEU A 49 18.83 -0.30 -10.12
N CYS A 50 17.51 -0.23 -9.92
CA CYS A 50 16.60 -1.33 -10.23
C CYS A 50 16.52 -1.67 -11.72
N LEU A 51 16.76 -0.69 -12.61
CA LEU A 51 16.82 -0.92 -14.06
C LEU A 51 18.14 -1.57 -14.49
N ALA A 52 19.25 -1.17 -13.86
CA ALA A 52 20.58 -1.70 -14.16
C ALA A 52 20.83 -3.08 -13.55
N HIS A 53 20.23 -3.35 -12.38
CA HIS A 53 20.48 -4.54 -11.56
C HIS A 53 19.15 -5.19 -11.13
N PRO A 54 18.70 -6.26 -11.83
CA PRO A 54 17.47 -6.97 -11.48
C PRO A 54 17.48 -7.54 -10.06
N GLU A 55 18.63 -8.00 -9.56
CA GLU A 55 18.78 -8.48 -8.18
C GLU A 55 18.41 -7.42 -7.13
N VAL A 56 18.83 -6.17 -7.36
CA VAL A 56 18.51 -5.04 -6.46
C VAL A 56 17.01 -4.73 -6.50
N ARG A 57 16.34 -4.93 -7.64
CA ARG A 57 14.89 -4.72 -7.74
C ARG A 57 14.15 -5.69 -6.82
N ASP A 58 14.56 -6.94 -6.77
CA ASP A 58 13.92 -7.97 -5.96
C ASP A 58 14.20 -7.73 -4.46
N ASP A 59 15.42 -7.30 -4.11
CA ASP A 59 15.76 -6.86 -2.76
C ASP A 59 14.92 -5.65 -2.32
N VAL A 60 14.84 -4.63 -3.17
CA VAL A 60 14.02 -3.43 -2.90
C VAL A 60 12.56 -3.82 -2.70
N LYS A 61 12.02 -4.75 -3.49
CA LYS A 61 10.65 -5.27 -3.31
C LYS A 61 10.44 -5.90 -1.93
N ASN A 62 11.44 -6.60 -1.40
CA ASN A 62 11.40 -7.17 -0.04
C ASN A 62 11.46 -6.11 1.07
N PHE A 63 12.02 -4.93 0.78
CA PHE A 63 12.08 -3.81 1.72
C PHE A 63 10.88 -2.85 1.64
N VAL A 64 10.04 -2.93 0.59
CA VAL A 64 8.86 -2.08 0.49
C VAL A 64 7.89 -2.44 1.63
N PRO A 65 7.53 -1.49 2.51
CA PRO A 65 6.58 -1.75 3.56
C PRO A 65 5.21 -2.05 2.96
N ASP A 66 4.61 -3.15 3.41
CA ASP A 66 3.27 -3.54 2.99
C ASP A 66 2.24 -2.60 3.62
N LEU A 67 1.23 -2.21 2.84
CA LEU A 67 0.21 -1.30 3.34
C LEU A 67 -0.69 -2.05 4.33
N ASN A 68 -0.83 -1.51 5.54
CA ASN A 68 -1.66 -2.14 6.57
C ASN A 68 -3.15 -1.83 6.35
N VAL A 69 -3.76 -2.53 5.40
CA VAL A 69 -5.20 -2.43 5.07
C VAL A 69 -6.08 -2.67 6.29
N ASN A 70 -5.73 -3.63 7.14
CA ASN A 70 -6.50 -3.96 8.34
C ASN A 70 -6.63 -2.77 9.30
N GLN A 71 -5.54 -2.02 9.49
CA GLN A 71 -5.58 -0.83 10.35
C GLN A 71 -6.46 0.26 9.73
N MET A 72 -6.35 0.49 8.42
CA MET A 72 -7.15 1.49 7.70
C MET A 72 -8.65 1.15 7.78
N VAL A 73 -9.02 -0.11 7.56
CA VAL A 73 -10.41 -0.58 7.68
C VAL A 73 -10.93 -0.38 9.11
N ARG A 74 -10.13 -0.72 10.13
CA ARG A 74 -10.53 -0.53 11.53
C ARG A 74 -10.82 0.94 11.86
N GLU A 75 -10.00 1.86 11.37
CA GLU A 75 -10.19 3.30 11.58
C GLU A 75 -11.46 3.80 10.89
N ILE A 76 -11.73 3.35 9.67
CA ILE A 76 -12.95 3.69 8.92
C ILE A 76 -14.20 3.13 9.59
N VAL A 77 -14.20 1.85 9.96
CA VAL A 77 -15.32 1.19 10.66
C VAL A 77 -15.56 1.84 12.03
N ALA A 78 -14.51 2.17 12.77
CA ALA A 78 -14.63 2.88 14.04
C ALA A 78 -15.26 4.28 13.86
N ALA A 79 -14.98 4.96 12.75
CA ALA A 79 -15.62 6.23 12.41
C ALA A 79 -17.10 6.04 12.01
N ALA A 80 -17.43 5.01 11.23
CA ALA A 80 -18.80 4.68 10.82
C ALA A 80 -19.68 4.33 12.04
N ARG A 81 -19.19 3.47 12.95
CA ARG A 81 -19.91 3.12 14.19
C ARG A 81 -20.26 4.31 15.08
N LYS A 82 -19.44 5.38 15.04
CA LYS A 82 -19.76 6.61 15.78
C LYS A 82 -20.99 7.32 15.23
N ILE A 83 -21.28 7.18 13.94
CA ILE A 83 -22.50 7.72 13.32
C ILE A 83 -23.69 6.96 13.89
N GLU A 84 -23.68 5.62 13.80
CA GLU A 84 -24.77 4.77 14.28
C GLU A 84 -25.09 4.94 15.76
N THR A 85 -24.05 4.98 16.60
CA THR A 85 -24.19 5.11 18.06
C THR A 85 -24.71 6.48 18.50
N LYS A 86 -24.58 7.50 17.65
CA LYS A 86 -25.01 8.88 17.94
C LYS A 86 -26.32 9.26 17.27
N LEU A 87 -26.88 8.39 16.45
CA LEU A 87 -28.23 8.57 15.94
C LEU A 87 -29.24 8.57 17.11
N PRO A 88 -30.20 9.50 17.11
CA PRO A 88 -31.26 9.50 18.11
C PRO A 88 -32.13 8.25 17.97
N TYR A 89 -32.60 7.74 19.11
CA TYR A 89 -33.62 6.70 19.15
C TYR A 89 -34.99 7.34 19.00
N ASP A 90 -35.78 6.85 18.04
CA ASP A 90 -37.20 7.15 17.94
C ASP A 90 -38.02 5.97 18.48
N ARG A 91 -39.32 6.17 18.69
CA ARG A 91 -40.28 5.16 19.15
C ARG A 91 -40.31 3.91 18.26
N TYR A 92 -39.94 4.05 16.99
CA TYR A 92 -39.83 2.97 16.00
C TYR A 92 -38.39 2.46 15.81
N GLY A 93 -37.43 2.88 16.65
CA GLY A 93 -36.04 2.42 16.63
C GLY A 93 -35.01 3.49 16.23
N ARG A 94 -33.79 3.07 15.87
CA ARG A 94 -32.74 3.94 15.32
C ARG A 94 -33.02 4.18 13.83
N GLY A 95 -34.03 5.00 13.53
CA GLY A 95 -34.50 5.20 12.15
C GLY A 95 -34.97 6.61 11.85
N ASN A 96 -34.72 7.58 12.73
CA ASN A 96 -35.01 8.97 12.36
C ASN A 96 -33.87 9.50 11.47
N HIS A 97 -34.21 9.78 10.22
CA HIS A 97 -33.31 10.29 9.17
C HIS A 97 -33.67 11.73 8.76
N ASP A 98 -34.39 12.44 9.64
CA ASP A 98 -34.73 13.85 9.48
C ASP A 98 -33.52 14.78 9.68
N THR A 99 -33.76 16.08 9.45
CA THR A 99 -32.76 17.13 9.63
C THR A 99 -32.24 17.22 11.07
N TYR A 100 -33.06 16.89 12.07
CA TYR A 100 -32.64 16.90 13.47
C TYR A 100 -31.61 15.80 13.75
N ALA A 101 -31.89 14.57 13.32
CA ALA A 101 -30.98 13.45 13.43
C ALA A 101 -29.66 13.72 12.71
N TYR A 102 -29.72 14.24 11.47
CA TYR A 102 -28.53 14.64 10.72
C TYR A 102 -27.69 15.66 11.50
N ASN A 103 -28.28 16.70 12.07
CA ASN A 103 -27.54 17.74 12.79
C ASN A 103 -26.76 17.17 14.00
N ARG A 104 -27.22 16.08 14.61
CA ARG A 104 -26.48 15.40 15.70
C ARG A 104 -25.28 14.61 15.19
N VAL A 105 -25.39 13.99 14.01
CA VAL A 105 -24.36 13.09 13.46
C VAL A 105 -23.47 13.73 12.38
N LYS A 106 -23.78 14.95 11.92
CA LYS A 106 -23.09 15.68 10.84
C LYS A 106 -21.57 15.73 11.01
N SER A 107 -21.09 16.00 12.22
CA SER A 107 -19.66 16.03 12.53
C SER A 107 -19.00 14.66 12.38
N PHE A 108 -19.69 13.58 12.75
CA PHE A 108 -19.23 12.21 12.62
C PHE A 108 -19.24 11.73 11.17
N ILE A 109 -20.27 12.09 10.38
CA ILE A 109 -20.31 11.84 8.93
C ILE A 109 -19.11 12.53 8.25
N SER A 110 -18.84 13.78 8.63
CA SER A 110 -17.71 14.54 8.08
C SER A 110 -16.36 13.91 8.46
N ALA A 111 -16.22 13.43 9.70
CA ALA A 111 -15.02 12.74 10.16
C ALA A 111 -14.82 11.40 9.46
N PHE A 112 -15.87 10.59 9.31
CA PHE A 112 -15.86 9.35 8.53
C PHE A 112 -15.42 9.60 7.09
N ALA A 113 -16.05 10.58 6.42
CA ALA A 113 -15.71 10.90 5.04
C ALA A 113 -14.26 11.37 4.89
N LYS A 114 -13.75 12.14 5.86
CA LYS A 114 -12.35 12.58 5.87
C LYS A 114 -11.39 11.39 5.98
N VAL A 115 -11.59 10.53 6.97
CA VAL A 115 -10.73 9.35 7.24
C VAL A 115 -10.75 8.39 6.04
N ALA A 116 -11.93 8.07 5.52
CA ALA A 116 -12.07 7.19 4.35
C ALA A 116 -11.34 7.76 3.12
N VAL A 117 -11.53 9.04 2.81
CA VAL A 117 -10.88 9.69 1.65
C VAL A 117 -9.36 9.78 1.84
N GLU A 118 -8.85 10.04 3.04
CA GLU A 118 -7.41 10.09 3.33
C GLU A 118 -6.75 8.71 3.13
N HIS A 119 -7.38 7.65 3.60
CA HIS A 119 -6.92 6.28 3.39
C HIS A 119 -6.97 5.88 1.91
N LEU A 120 -8.07 6.17 1.20
CA LEU A 120 -8.19 5.92 -0.24
C LEU A 120 -7.11 6.65 -1.04
N LYS A 121 -6.82 7.93 -0.72
CA LYS A 121 -5.70 8.68 -1.34
C LYS A 121 -4.34 8.07 -1.03
N THR A 122 -4.16 7.50 0.15
CA THR A 122 -2.90 6.84 0.54
C THR A 122 -2.67 5.58 -0.27
N VAL A 123 -3.71 4.75 -0.43
CA VAL A 123 -3.69 3.59 -1.33
C VAL A 123 -3.41 4.02 -2.76
N GLU A 124 -4.11 5.06 -3.23
CA GLU A 124 -3.97 5.60 -4.58
C GLU A 124 -2.51 6.00 -4.90
N LYS A 125 -1.78 6.53 -3.90
CA LYS A 125 -0.37 6.92 -4.00
C LYS A 125 0.59 5.75 -3.85
N SER A 126 0.21 4.71 -3.11
CA SER A 126 1.06 3.54 -2.86
C SER A 126 1.29 2.69 -4.12
N GLY A 127 0.34 2.72 -5.07
CA GLY A 127 0.40 1.91 -6.28
C GLY A 127 0.23 0.41 -6.05
N GLN A 128 -0.06 -0.03 -4.81
CA GLN A 128 -0.28 -1.44 -4.48
C GLN A 128 -1.71 -1.86 -4.86
N SER A 129 -1.92 -2.27 -6.10
CA SER A 129 -3.24 -2.60 -6.66
C SER A 129 -3.99 -3.69 -5.87
N VAL A 130 -3.30 -4.75 -5.46
CA VAL A 130 -3.90 -5.87 -4.69
C VAL A 130 -4.49 -5.37 -3.36
N LYS A 131 -3.74 -4.53 -2.63
CA LYS A 131 -4.20 -3.93 -1.37
C LYS A 131 -5.31 -2.90 -1.59
N ALA A 132 -5.31 -2.25 -2.75
CA ALA A 132 -6.36 -1.33 -3.12
C ALA A 132 -7.71 -2.04 -3.28
N VAL A 133 -7.73 -3.16 -4.00
CA VAL A 133 -8.93 -4.01 -4.14
C VAL A 133 -9.44 -4.45 -2.77
N GLU A 134 -8.56 -5.01 -1.93
CA GLU A 134 -8.91 -5.48 -0.59
C GLU A 134 -9.53 -4.36 0.27
N LEU A 135 -8.94 -3.16 0.26
CA LEU A 135 -9.49 -2.03 1.01
C LEU A 135 -10.85 -1.60 0.46
N MET A 136 -11.01 -1.55 -0.86
CA MET A 136 -12.24 -1.08 -1.50
C MET A 136 -13.42 -2.00 -1.21
N GLU A 137 -13.24 -3.32 -1.32
CA GLU A 137 -14.28 -4.30 -0.99
C GLU A 137 -14.75 -4.15 0.47
N ARG A 138 -13.81 -3.94 1.39
CA ARG A 138 -14.10 -3.75 2.82
C ARG A 138 -14.82 -2.43 3.10
N ILE A 139 -14.40 -1.35 2.44
CA ILE A 139 -15.03 -0.03 2.62
C ILE A 139 -16.43 -0.02 2.00
N LYS A 140 -16.67 -0.69 0.87
CA LYS A 140 -17.99 -0.72 0.21
C LYS A 140 -19.08 -1.19 1.17
N GLY A 141 -18.88 -2.34 1.83
CA GLY A 141 -19.84 -2.82 2.83
C GLY A 141 -20.05 -1.84 3.99
N THR A 142 -18.98 -1.19 4.46
CA THR A 142 -19.11 -0.17 5.52
C THR A 142 -19.85 1.09 5.03
N LEU A 143 -19.68 1.46 3.75
CA LEU A 143 -20.34 2.61 3.14
C LEU A 143 -21.83 2.36 2.95
N ASP A 144 -22.20 1.13 2.58
CA ASP A 144 -23.60 0.71 2.41
C ASP A 144 -24.35 0.72 3.76
N GLU A 145 -23.66 0.38 4.85
CA GLU A 145 -24.19 0.48 6.23
C GLU A 145 -24.39 1.93 6.71
N VAL A 146 -23.70 2.92 6.12
CA VAL A 146 -23.85 4.32 6.55
C VAL A 146 -25.24 4.83 6.14
N PRO A 147 -25.99 5.40 7.11
CA PRO A 147 -27.38 5.81 6.91
C PRO A 147 -27.50 6.90 5.84
N GLU A 148 -28.54 6.79 5.02
CA GLU A 148 -28.96 7.85 4.12
C GLU A 148 -30.03 8.71 4.77
N PHE A 149 -29.94 10.01 4.53
CA PHE A 149 -30.87 11.01 5.06
C PHE A 149 -31.86 11.41 3.98
N HIS A 150 -33.07 11.81 4.41
CA HIS A 150 -34.14 12.20 3.48
C HIS A 150 -33.77 13.41 2.62
N ASP A 151 -33.03 14.37 3.18
CA ASP A 151 -32.51 15.50 2.43
C ASP A 151 -31.25 15.08 1.64
N PRO A 152 -31.26 15.18 0.30
CA PRO A 152 -30.10 14.85 -0.53
C PRO A 152 -28.82 15.62 -0.16
N CYS A 153 -28.93 16.83 0.39
CA CYS A 153 -27.80 17.66 0.79
C CYS A 153 -27.02 17.06 1.97
N HIS A 154 -27.71 16.32 2.84
CA HIS A 154 -27.12 15.67 4.00
C HIS A 154 -26.28 14.44 3.63
N ASN A 155 -26.51 13.87 2.44
CA ASN A 155 -25.77 12.71 1.92
C ASN A 155 -24.45 13.09 1.22
N ALA A 156 -24.06 14.37 1.22
CA ALA A 156 -22.84 14.83 0.56
C ALA A 156 -21.55 14.16 1.08
N GLY A 157 -21.51 13.80 2.36
CA GLY A 157 -20.39 13.07 2.95
C GLY A 157 -20.23 11.67 2.36
N LYS A 158 -21.33 10.91 2.28
CA LYS A 158 -21.40 9.56 1.69
C LYS A 158 -21.00 9.61 0.21
N LYS A 159 -21.60 10.55 -0.56
CA LYS A 159 -21.29 10.78 -1.98
C LYS A 159 -19.81 11.12 -2.22
N ARG A 160 -19.17 11.86 -1.32
CA ARG A 160 -17.74 12.19 -1.43
C ARG A 160 -16.86 10.94 -1.30
N VAL A 161 -17.21 10.01 -0.42
CA VAL A 161 -16.49 8.74 -0.27
C VAL A 161 -16.72 7.86 -1.50
N GLN A 162 -17.96 7.79 -2.00
CA GLN A 162 -18.31 7.05 -3.22
C GLN A 162 -17.52 7.55 -4.44
N ALA A 163 -17.49 8.86 -4.67
CA ALA A 163 -16.69 9.45 -5.76
C ALA A 163 -15.18 9.18 -5.59
N ALA A 164 -14.68 9.11 -4.35
CA ALA A 164 -13.29 8.74 -4.10
C ALA A 164 -13.03 7.26 -4.38
N LEU A 165 -13.96 6.36 -4.07
CA LEU A 165 -13.90 4.94 -4.42
C LEU A 165 -13.90 4.77 -5.94
N GLU A 166 -14.82 5.40 -6.66
CA GLU A 166 -14.88 5.35 -8.13
C GLU A 166 -13.58 5.84 -8.78
N LYS A 167 -13.00 6.93 -8.24
CA LYS A 167 -11.70 7.42 -8.73
C LYS A 167 -10.58 6.39 -8.55
N VAL A 168 -10.56 5.70 -7.42
CA VAL A 168 -9.58 4.63 -7.16
C VAL A 168 -9.86 3.42 -8.04
N ALA A 169 -11.13 3.05 -8.23
CA ALA A 169 -11.55 1.98 -9.14
C ALA A 169 -11.03 2.22 -10.56
N ASN A 170 -11.28 3.42 -11.09
CA ASN A 170 -10.87 3.83 -12.43
C ASN A 170 -9.35 3.85 -12.59
N LYS A 171 -8.59 4.14 -11.53
CA LYS A 171 -7.12 4.15 -11.59
C LYS A 171 -6.52 2.75 -11.69
N PHE A 172 -7.20 1.76 -11.12
CA PHE A 172 -6.74 0.37 -11.08
C PHE A 172 -7.52 -0.53 -12.06
N ASP A 173 -8.29 0.06 -12.98
CA ASP A 173 -9.15 -0.63 -13.96
C ASP A 173 -10.06 -1.69 -13.33
N LEU A 174 -10.58 -1.38 -12.14
CA LEU A 174 -11.47 -2.27 -11.39
C LEU A 174 -12.91 -2.06 -11.86
N ILE A 175 -13.48 -3.08 -12.51
CA ILE A 175 -14.89 -3.12 -12.85
C ILE A 175 -15.65 -3.55 -11.60
N PHE A 176 -16.26 -2.60 -10.91
CA PHE A 176 -17.29 -2.92 -9.93
C PHE A 176 -18.59 -3.13 -10.69
N ALA A 177 -19.15 -4.34 -10.60
CA ALA A 177 -20.55 -4.54 -10.97
C ALA A 177 -21.38 -3.68 -10.03
N ASP A 178 -22.00 -2.63 -10.57
CA ASP A 178 -23.11 -1.96 -9.92
C ASP A 178 -24.20 -3.02 -9.72
N SER A 179 -24.49 -3.36 -8.47
CA SER A 179 -25.76 -3.99 -8.11
C SER A 179 -26.83 -2.89 -8.17
N ALA A 180 -27.12 -2.43 -9.38
CA ALA A 180 -28.30 -1.63 -9.67
C ALA A 180 -29.33 -2.55 -10.35
N CYS A 181 -30.54 -2.55 -9.80
CA CYS A 181 -31.78 -3.11 -10.35
C CYS A 181 -31.96 -4.65 -10.28
N GLU A 182 -32.49 -5.12 -9.15
CA GLU A 182 -33.63 -6.05 -9.21
C GLU A 182 -34.84 -5.29 -8.66
N ASP A 183 -35.56 -4.62 -9.57
CA ASP A 183 -36.97 -4.27 -9.38
C ASP A 183 -37.79 -5.53 -9.68
N GLU A 184 -38.49 -6.07 -8.68
CA GLU A 184 -39.80 -6.73 -8.82
C GLU A 184 -40.67 -6.47 -7.58
#